data_AF-A0A920EUP7-F1
#
_entry.id   AF-A0A920EUP7-F1
#
_cell.length_a   1.000
_cell.length_b   1.000
_cell.length_c   1.000
_cell.angle_alpha   90.00
_cell.angle_beta   90.00
_cell.angle_gamma   90.00
#
_symmetry.space_group_name_H-M   'P 1'
#
loop_
_entity.id
_entity.type
_entity.pdbx_description
1 polymer ?
#
loop_
_entity_poly.entity_id
_entity_poly.type
_entity_poly.pdbx_seq_one_letter_code
_entity_poly.pdbx_strand_id
1 'polypeptide(L)' 'MIGRLNHVGVATPSIEHSVKLYRDMLGATKIHDKFSMEEQGVWVCFVDLPNSQIELIEPIDDTSPVAGF' A
#
# COMPACT_ATOMS: atom_id res chain seq x y z
N MET A 1 -21.87 -15.02 3.28
CA MET A 1 -21.20 -15.25 4.59
C MET A 1 -19.84 -14.56 4.53
N ILE A 2 -19.41 -13.87 5.59
CA ILE A 2 -18.13 -13.18 5.63
C ILE A 2 -16.95 -14.18 5.67
N GLY A 3 -15.81 -13.81 5.07
CA GLY A 3 -14.61 -14.66 4.94
C GLY A 3 -13.38 -14.07 5.61
N ARG A 4 -12.19 -14.51 5.18
CA ARG A 4 -10.90 -14.00 5.66
C ARG A 4 -10.66 -12.55 5.23
N LEU A 5 -9.91 -11.81 6.04
CA LEU A 5 -9.34 -10.52 5.63
C LEU A 5 -8.38 -10.73 4.47
N ASN A 6 -8.61 -10.01 3.37
CA ASN A 6 -7.74 -10.04 2.21
C ASN A 6 -6.49 -9.18 2.46
N HIS A 7 -6.69 -7.88 2.70
CA HIS A 7 -5.64 -6.91 3.00
C HIS A 7 -6.15 -5.77 3.90
N VAL A 8 -5.23 -4.93 4.35
CA VAL A 8 -5.49 -3.63 4.97
C VAL A 8 -4.88 -2.54 4.09
N GLY A 9 -5.71 -1.61 3.62
CA GLY A 9 -5.26 -0.44 2.86
C GLY A 9 -4.71 0.65 3.78
N VAL A 10 -3.58 1.24 3.42
CA VAL A 10 -2.91 2.33 4.14
C VAL A 10 -2.59 3.44 3.15
N ALA A 11 -3.33 4.55 3.24
CA ALA A 11 -2.97 5.76 2.53
C ALA A 11 -1.63 6.29 3.05
N THR A 12 -0.73 6.65 2.14
CA THR A 12 0.59 7.18 2.46
C THR A 12 0.98 8.28 1.48
N PRO A 13 1.65 9.35 1.94
CA PRO A 13 2.19 10.37 1.05
C PRO A 13 3.36 9.85 0.20
N SER A 14 3.95 8.70 0.54
CA SER A 14 5.07 8.12 -0.21
C SER A 14 5.23 6.63 0.08
N ILE A 15 4.93 5.80 -0.92
CA ILE A 15 5.18 4.35 -0.91
C ILE A 15 6.67 4.08 -0.67
N GLU A 16 7.59 4.85 -1.26
CA GLU A 16 9.02 4.62 -1.08
C GLU A 16 9.44 4.74 0.39
N HIS A 17 8.96 5.78 1.09
CA HIS A 17 9.24 5.97 2.52
C HIS A 17 8.55 4.91 3.37
N SER A 18 7.29 4.56 3.07
CA SER A 18 6.58 3.50 3.77
C SER A 18 7.27 2.14 3.61
N VAL A 19 7.73 1.79 2.41
CA VAL A 19 8.48 0.54 2.16
C VAL A 19 9.75 0.47 3.01
N LYS A 20 10.48 1.58 3.16
CA LYS A 20 11.64 1.65 4.08
C LYS A 20 11.22 1.36 5.52
N LEU A 21 10.14 1.98 6.00
CA LEU A 21 9.61 1.72 7.35
C LEU A 21 9.26 0.23 7.55
N TYR A 22 8.47 -0.35 6.64
CA TYR A 22 8.04 -1.74 6.75
C TYR A 22 9.21 -2.71 6.69
N ARG A 23 10.18 -2.49 5.81
CA ARG A 23 11.37 -3.35 5.70
C ARG A 23 12.32 -3.17 6.88
N ASP A 24 12.74 -1.94 7.14
CA ASP A 24 13.92 -1.66 7.96
C ASP A 24 13.57 -1.65 9.47
N MET A 25 12.34 -1.25 9.83
CA MET A 25 11.90 -1.16 11.22
C MET A 25 10.97 -2.31 11.62
N LEU A 26 10.12 -2.77 10.71
CA LEU A 26 9.10 -3.80 10.99
C LEU A 26 9.47 -5.19 10.46
N GLY A 27 10.58 -5.32 9.72
CA GLY A 27 11.12 -6.61 9.29
C GLY A 27 10.36 -7.28 8.15
N ALA A 28 9.60 -6.52 7.34
CA ALA A 28 8.94 -7.07 6.17
C ALA A 28 9.97 -7.57 5.14
N THR A 29 9.85 -8.84 4.74
CA THR A 29 10.83 -9.51 3.86
C THR A 29 10.37 -9.65 2.41
N LYS A 30 9.07 -9.52 2.15
CA LYS A 30 8.50 -9.63 0.80
C LYS A 30 7.61 -8.42 0.50
N ILE A 31 8.14 -7.55 -0.36
CA ILE A 31 7.49 -6.32 -0.80
C ILE A 31 7.51 -6.34 -2.33
N HIS A 32 6.37 -6.06 -2.94
CA HIS A 32 6.20 -6.06 -4.39
C HIS A 32 6.56 -4.69 -4.98
N ASP A 33 6.81 -4.66 -6.29
CA ASP A 33 7.08 -3.40 -6.98
C ASP A 33 5.86 -2.47 -6.98
N LYS A 34 6.13 -1.16 -6.96
CA LYS A 34 5.11 -0.12 -7.11
C LYS A 34 4.52 -0.16 -8.52
N PHE A 35 3.20 -0.15 -8.64
CA PHE A 35 2.50 -0.09 -9.93
C PHE A 35 1.33 0.91 -9.88
N SER A 36 0.93 1.43 -11.04
CA SER A 36 -0.18 2.38 -11.13
C SER A 36 -1.52 1.65 -11.29
N MET A 37 -2.54 2.20 -10.63
CA MET A 37 -3.95 1.93 -10.83
C MET A 37 -4.59 3.25 -11.27
N GLU A 38 -4.33 3.62 -12.54
CA GLU A 38 -4.64 4.96 -13.08
C GLU A 38 -6.13 5.28 -13.05
N GLU A 39 -7.00 4.31 -13.35
CA GLU A 39 -8.46 4.48 -13.27
C GLU A 39 -8.94 4.81 -11.84
N GLN A 40 -8.16 4.42 -10.84
CA GLN A 40 -8.42 4.68 -9.42
C GLN A 40 -7.63 5.89 -8.90
N GLY A 41 -6.76 6.50 -9.72
CA GLY A 41 -5.96 7.67 -9.36
C GLY A 41 -4.90 7.40 -8.29
N VAL A 42 -4.42 6.15 -8.16
CA VAL A 42 -3.46 5.76 -7.10
C VAL A 42 -2.31 4.91 -7.62
N TRP A 43 -1.17 5.06 -6.96
CA TRP A 43 -0.10 4.07 -6.97
C TRP A 43 -0.32 3.07 -5.85
N VAL A 44 0.07 1.81 -6.10
CA VAL A 44 -0.08 0.71 -5.14
C VAL A 44 1.23 -0.05 -4.98
N CYS A 45 1.50 -0.49 -3.76
CA CYS A 45 2.57 -1.44 -3.43
C CYS A 45 2.08 -2.38 -2.32
N PHE A 46 2.31 -3.68 -2.49
CA PHE A 46 1.93 -4.68 -1.50
C PHE A 46 3.10 -5.10 -0.61
N VAL A 47 2.83 -5.24 0.69
CA VAL A 47 3.71 -5.89 1.66
C VAL A 47 3.04 -7.19 2.10
N ASP A 48 3.68 -8.33 1.81
CA ASP A 48 3.13 -9.64 2.16
C ASP A 48 3.37 -9.95 3.66
N LEU A 49 2.30 -10.37 4.33
CA LEU A 49 2.35 -10.94 5.68
C LEU A 49 1.97 -12.43 5.62
N PRO A 50 2.28 -13.24 6.66
CA PRO A 50 1.94 -14.67 6.66
C PRO A 50 0.43 -14.95 6.51
N ASN A 51 -0.43 -14.02 6.94
CA ASN A 51 -1.87 -14.21 7.02
C ASN A 51 -2.72 -13.21 6.21
N SER A 52 -2.13 -12.17 5.62
CA SER A 52 -2.81 -11.11 4.87
C SER A 52 -1.79 -10.23 4.13
N GLN A 53 -2.20 -9.05 3.65
CA GLN A 53 -1.33 -8.08 2.99
C GLN A 53 -1.58 -6.68 3.55
N ILE A 54 -0.54 -5.85 3.54
CA ILE A 54 -0.70 -4.40 3.62
C ILE A 54 -0.64 -3.86 2.20
N GLU A 55 -1.63 -3.07 1.82
CA GLU A 55 -1.68 -2.34 0.57
C GLU A 55 -1.33 -0.88 0.83
N LEU A 56 -0.14 -0.46 0.41
CA LEU A 56 0.30 0.93 0.49
C LEU A 56 -0.24 1.68 -0.71
N ILE A 57 -0.96 2.78 -0.46
CA ILE A 57 -1.68 3.54 -1.47
C ILE A 57 -1.18 4.99 -1.45
N GLU A 58 -0.53 5.41 -2.53
CA GLU A 58 -0.02 6.78 -2.70
C GLU A 58 -0.83 7.47 -3.81
N PRO A 59 -1.26 8.73 -3.63
CA PRO A 59 -1.99 9.45 -4.67
C PRO A 59 -1.10 9.64 -5.91
N ILE A 60 -1.66 9.47 -7.11
CA ILE A 60 -0.95 9.82 -8.36
C ILE A 60 -0.84 11.35 -8.49
N ASP A 61 -1.90 12.06 -8.09
CA ASP A 61 -2.00 13.51 -8.07
C ASP A 61 -3.04 13.99 -7.04
N ASP A 62 -3.23 15.30 -6.96
CA ASP A 62 -4.12 15.96 -5.99
C ASP A 62 -5.62 15.65 -6.21
N THR A 63 -6.00 15.04 -7.34
CA THR A 63 -7.39 14.63 -7.61
C THR A 63 -7.70 13.23 -7.10
N SER A 64 -6.69 12.49 -6.65
CA SER A 64 -6.81 11.14 -6.10
C SER A 64 -7.80 11.09 -4.91
N PRO A 65 -8.61 10.01 -4.78
CA PRO A 65 -9.53 9.85 -3.66
C PRO A 65 -8.85 9.79 -2.29
N VAL A 66 -7.54 9.53 -2.26
CA VAL A 66 -6.75 9.45 -1.03
C VAL A 66 -5.84 10.67 -0.79
N ALA A 67 -5.89 11.70 -1.64
CA ALA A 67 -5.00 12.87 -1.54
C ALA A 67 -5.14 13.67 -0.23
N GLY A 68 -6.27 13.53 0.49
CA GLY A 68 -6.54 14.24 1.74
C GLY A 68 -6.12 13.54 3.03
N PHE A 69 -5.46 12.38 2.95
CA PHE A 69 -4.99 11.58 4.09
C PHE A 69 -3.47 11.59 4.17
#